data_AF-A0A1Q6LI39-F1
#
_entry.id   AF-A0A1Q6LI39-F1
#
_cell.length_a   1.000
_cell.length_b   1.000
_cell.length_c   1.000
_cell.angle_alpha   90.00
_cell.angle_beta   90.00
_cell.angle_gamma   90.00
#
_symmetry.space_group_name_H-M   'P 1'
#
loop_
_entity.id
_entity.type
_entity.pdbx_description
1 polymer ?
#
loop_
_entity_poly.entity_id
_entity_poly.type
_entity_poly.pdbx_seq_one_letter_code
_entity_poly.pdbx_strand_id
1 'polypeptide(L)'
;MNWNFLLPVELVFGSGPRHEIKSYIEKIGGTRGVLVCGKSFLRNGTADAFLQAADGALVSVFSDIRPNPTTENVNACAAEMRRVEADFAVALGGGSPMDCCKAACAIARGTDNIEPYHNGDKPVTAEEAIPMIAFATTAGTASEVTNISVLTNVEAGVKKPMN
;
A
#
# COMPACT_ATOMS: atom_id res chain seq x y z
N MET A 1 26.62 -18.02 -18.86
CA MET A 1 25.73 -16.85 -18.63
C MET A 1 25.38 -16.86 -17.16
N ASN A 2 25.65 -15.77 -16.44
CA ASN A 2 25.48 -15.70 -14.97
C ASN A 2 24.40 -14.67 -14.64
N TRP A 3 23.47 -15.02 -13.75
CA TRP A 3 22.37 -14.15 -13.29
C TRP A 3 21.98 -14.50 -11.85
N ASN A 4 21.45 -13.52 -11.12
CA ASN A 4 20.92 -13.66 -9.76
C ASN A 4 19.44 -13.28 -9.75
N PHE A 5 18.61 -14.02 -9.01
CA PHE A 5 17.21 -13.71 -8.78
C PHE A 5 16.98 -13.49 -7.29
N LEU A 6 16.43 -12.34 -6.92
CA LEU A 6 16.07 -11.98 -5.56
C LEU A 6 14.64 -11.46 -5.55
N LEU A 7 13.79 -12.10 -4.76
CA LEU A 7 12.47 -11.60 -4.40
C LEU A 7 12.47 -11.36 -2.88
N PRO A 8 12.61 -10.12 -2.41
CA PRO A 8 12.71 -9.82 -0.97
C PRO A 8 11.36 -9.93 -0.24
N VAL A 9 10.26 -10.08 -0.99
CA VAL A 9 8.90 -10.19 -0.46
C VAL A 9 8.59 -11.64 -0.12
N GLU A 10 8.04 -11.87 1.08
CA GLU A 10 7.43 -13.16 1.42
C GLU A 10 6.11 -13.33 0.67
N LEU A 11 6.00 -14.40 -0.11
CA LEU A 11 4.80 -14.71 -0.87
C LEU A 11 4.01 -15.84 -0.22
N VAL A 12 2.78 -15.54 0.19
CA VAL A 12 1.83 -16.52 0.71
C VAL A 12 0.72 -16.73 -0.31
N PHE A 13 0.55 -17.97 -0.77
CA PHE A 13 -0.46 -18.33 -1.75
C PHE A 13 -1.31 -19.49 -1.25
N GLY A 14 -2.63 -19.38 -1.40
CA GLY A 14 -3.56 -20.43 -1.02
C GLY A 14 -4.95 -19.87 -0.72
N SER A 15 -5.88 -20.77 -0.40
CA SER A 15 -7.19 -20.40 0.12
C SER A 15 -7.08 -20.14 1.62
N GLY A 16 -7.61 -19.00 2.07
CA GLY A 16 -7.69 -18.68 3.49
C GLY A 16 -6.64 -17.74 4.12
N PRO A 17 -5.53 -17.31 3.49
CA PRO A 17 -4.54 -16.42 4.13
C PRO A 17 -5.12 -15.14 4.76
N ARG A 18 -6.25 -14.63 4.25
CA ARG A 18 -6.94 -13.48 4.87
C ARG A 18 -7.34 -13.71 6.33
N HIS A 19 -7.58 -14.96 6.72
CA HIS A 19 -7.94 -15.32 8.09
C HIS A 19 -6.75 -15.27 9.04
N GLU A 20 -5.53 -15.26 8.51
CA GLU A 20 -4.27 -15.21 9.24
C GLU A 20 -3.68 -13.78 9.28
N ILE A 21 -4.41 -12.76 8.81
CA ILE A 21 -3.89 -11.40 8.72
C ILE A 21 -3.25 -10.90 10.03
N LYS A 22 -3.82 -11.25 11.18
CA LYS A 22 -3.26 -10.92 12.49
C LYS A 22 -1.83 -11.45 12.66
N SER A 23 -1.55 -12.69 12.27
CA SER A 23 -0.21 -13.27 12.39
C SER A 23 0.78 -12.58 11.46
N TYR A 24 0.35 -12.15 10.26
CA TYR A 24 1.21 -11.38 9.36
C TYR A 24 1.50 -9.97 9.88
N ILE A 25 0.52 -9.33 10.53
CA ILE A 25 0.71 -8.04 11.21
C ILE A 25 1.70 -8.17 12.37
N GLU A 26 1.53 -9.20 13.21
CA GLU A 26 2.44 -9.49 14.33
C GLU A 26 3.87 -9.78 13.83
N LYS A 27 4.01 -10.49 12.71
CA LYS A 27 5.31 -10.83 12.11
C LYS A 27 6.12 -9.60 11.69
N ILE A 28 5.45 -8.53 11.24
CA ILE A 28 6.09 -7.25 10.89
C ILE A 28 6.19 -6.28 12.08
N GLY A 29 5.74 -6.69 13.27
CA GLY A 29 5.71 -5.85 14.47
C GLY A 29 4.70 -4.70 14.39
N GLY A 30 3.69 -4.80 13.53
CA GLY A 30 2.69 -3.75 13.32
C GLY A 30 1.69 -3.67 14.47
N THR A 31 1.32 -2.45 14.86
CA THR A 31 0.37 -2.22 15.95
C THR A 31 -0.80 -1.32 15.56
N ARG A 32 -0.60 -0.41 14.61
CA ARG A 32 -1.59 0.58 14.16
C ARG A 32 -1.50 0.74 12.65
N GLY A 33 -2.42 0.12 11.94
CA GLY A 33 -2.40 0.07 10.48
C GLY A 33 -3.57 0.77 9.80
N VAL A 34 -3.37 1.10 8.53
CA VAL A 34 -4.43 1.58 7.63
C VAL A 34 -4.74 0.51 6.59
N LEU A 35 -6.01 0.20 6.40
CA LEU A 35 -6.49 -0.60 5.28
C LEU A 35 -6.68 0.30 4.05
N VAL A 36 -5.94 0.03 2.99
CA VAL A 36 -5.98 0.78 1.72
C VAL A 36 -6.67 -0.08 0.67
N CYS A 37 -7.87 0.32 0.24
CA CYS A 37 -8.68 -0.51 -0.66
C CYS A 37 -9.57 0.31 -1.62
N GLY A 38 -10.20 -0.33 -2.61
CA GLY A 38 -11.24 0.32 -3.41
C GLY A 38 -12.59 0.40 -2.68
N LYS A 39 -13.41 1.43 -2.97
CA LYS A 39 -14.77 1.62 -2.39
C LYS A 39 -15.70 0.39 -2.53
N SER A 40 -15.47 -0.47 -3.52
CA SER A 40 -16.23 -1.72 -3.67
C SER A 40 -16.07 -2.69 -2.50
N PHE A 41 -14.89 -2.72 -1.86
CA PHE A 41 -14.61 -3.61 -0.72
C PHE A 41 -15.29 -3.16 0.56
N LEU A 42 -15.57 -1.86 0.70
CA LEU A 42 -16.46 -1.34 1.75
C LEU A 42 -17.90 -1.81 1.50
N ARG A 43 -18.41 -1.63 0.28
CA ARG A 43 -19.80 -1.93 -0.06
C ARG A 43 -20.16 -3.42 0.05
N ASN A 44 -19.20 -4.30 -0.17
CA ASN A 44 -19.43 -5.76 -0.17
C ASN A 44 -19.04 -6.44 1.14
N GLY A 45 -18.63 -5.69 2.18
CA GLY A 45 -18.25 -6.23 3.48
C GLY A 45 -16.87 -6.90 3.55
N THR A 46 -16.09 -6.92 2.45
CA THR A 46 -14.75 -7.50 2.47
C THR A 46 -13.81 -6.70 3.36
N ALA A 47 -13.89 -5.37 3.31
CA ALA A 47 -13.10 -4.51 4.20
C ALA A 47 -13.44 -4.77 5.67
N ASP A 48 -14.72 -4.93 6.01
CA ASP A 48 -15.15 -5.25 7.37
C ASP A 48 -14.59 -6.59 7.86
N ALA A 49 -14.55 -7.60 6.98
CA ALA A 49 -13.95 -8.89 7.30
C ALA A 49 -12.43 -8.79 7.57
N PHE A 50 -11.73 -7.87 6.90
CA PHE A 50 -10.32 -7.57 7.17
C PHE A 50 -10.14 -6.86 8.51
N LEU A 51 -10.98 -5.86 8.81
CA LEU A 51 -10.95 -5.14 10.08
C LEU A 51 -11.21 -6.08 11.27
N GLN A 52 -12.19 -6.98 11.14
CA GLN A 52 -12.49 -7.99 12.15
C GLN A 52 -11.33 -8.97 12.35
N ALA A 53 -10.75 -9.48 11.26
CA ALA A 53 -9.65 -10.44 11.33
C ALA A 53 -8.33 -9.83 11.85
N ALA A 54 -8.15 -8.52 11.69
CA ALA A 54 -7.01 -7.78 12.22
C ALA A 54 -7.12 -7.45 13.72
N ASP A 55 -8.26 -7.76 14.37
CA ASP A 55 -8.43 -7.68 15.82
C ASP A 55 -8.01 -6.33 16.43
N GLY A 56 -8.44 -5.24 15.79
CA GLY A 56 -8.16 -3.87 16.22
C GLY A 56 -6.83 -3.27 15.74
N ALA A 57 -5.95 -4.05 15.10
CA ALA A 57 -4.68 -3.53 14.57
C ALA A 57 -4.88 -2.61 13.35
N LEU A 58 -5.96 -2.79 12.57
CA LEU A 58 -6.35 -1.86 11.51
C LEU A 58 -7.28 -0.78 12.08
N VAL A 59 -6.72 0.42 12.31
CA VAL A 59 -7.39 1.52 13.02
C VAL A 59 -8.09 2.52 12.09
N SER A 60 -7.83 2.44 10.78
CA SER A 60 -8.49 3.27 9.78
C SER A 60 -8.56 2.59 8.40
N VAL A 61 -9.44 3.12 7.53
CA VAL A 61 -9.60 2.69 6.14
C VAL A 61 -9.47 3.89 5.19
N PHE A 62 -8.54 3.81 4.25
CA PHE A 62 -8.47 4.71 3.11
C PHE A 62 -9.05 4.03 1.87
N SER A 63 -10.11 4.62 1.30
CA SER A 63 -10.82 4.02 0.15
C SER A 63 -11.02 4.92 -1.06
N ASP A 64 -10.53 6.16 -1.01
CA ASP A 64 -10.68 7.11 -2.11
C ASP A 64 -9.56 6.93 -3.15
N ILE A 65 -9.58 5.77 -3.80
CA ILE A 65 -8.58 5.37 -4.81
C ILE A 65 -9.27 5.27 -6.17
N ARG A 66 -8.74 5.99 -7.14
CA ARG A 66 -9.19 5.96 -8.53
C ARG A 66 -8.40 4.89 -9.32
N PRO A 67 -8.97 4.33 -10.40
CA PRO A 67 -8.17 3.62 -11.40
C PRO A 67 -7.07 4.55 -11.92
N ASN A 68 -5.82 4.06 -11.98
CA ASN A 68 -4.62 4.88 -12.18
C ASN A 68 -4.45 5.91 -11.04
N PRO A 69 -3.91 5.50 -9.88
CA PRO A 69 -3.84 6.37 -8.72
C PRO A 69 -3.05 7.64 -9.03
N THR A 70 -3.56 8.75 -8.52
CA THR A 70 -2.96 10.08 -8.69
C THR A 70 -2.02 10.42 -7.54
N THR A 71 -1.16 11.41 -7.72
CA THR A 71 -0.32 11.91 -6.62
C THR A 71 -1.17 12.46 -5.47
N GLU A 72 -2.34 13.04 -5.77
CA GLU A 72 -3.31 13.46 -4.75
C GLU A 72 -3.92 12.28 -3.98
N ASN A 73 -4.19 11.14 -4.64
CA ASN A 73 -4.63 9.93 -3.93
C ASN A 73 -3.57 9.46 -2.94
N VAL A 74 -2.29 9.49 -3.34
CA VAL A 74 -1.16 9.09 -2.47
C VAL A 74 -1.01 10.06 -1.31
N ASN A 75 -1.05 11.37 -1.57
CA ASN A 75 -0.92 12.40 -0.55
C ASN A 75 -2.03 12.31 0.50
N ALA A 76 -3.28 12.07 0.07
CA ALA A 76 -4.40 11.86 0.97
C ALA A 76 -4.25 10.56 1.80
N CYS A 77 -3.77 9.48 1.19
CA CYS A 77 -3.50 8.22 1.87
C CYS A 77 -2.38 8.37 2.93
N ALA A 78 -1.27 9.02 2.57
CA ALA A 78 -0.15 9.29 3.48
C ALA A 78 -0.56 10.24 4.61
N ALA A 79 -1.40 11.25 4.32
CA ALA A 79 -1.95 12.11 5.36
C ALA A 79 -2.83 11.33 6.36
N GLU A 80 -3.62 10.37 5.88
CA GLU A 80 -4.41 9.50 6.76
C GLU A 80 -3.51 8.59 7.62
N MET A 81 -2.45 8.01 7.04
CA MET A 81 -1.45 7.24 7.78
C MET A 81 -0.80 8.09 8.89
N ARG A 82 -0.40 9.33 8.59
CA ARG A 82 0.15 10.25 9.59
C ARG A 82 -0.86 10.61 10.68
N ARG A 83 -2.11 10.90 10.30
CA ARG A 83 -3.19 11.32 11.22
C ARG A 83 -3.46 10.26 12.29
N VAL A 84 -3.37 8.98 11.94
CA VAL A 84 -3.62 7.87 12.87
C VAL A 84 -2.36 7.27 13.47
N GLU A 85 -1.20 7.86 13.16
CA GLU A 85 0.13 7.39 13.57
C GLU A 85 0.35 5.93 13.14
N ALA A 86 0.11 5.65 11.86
CA ALA A 86 0.20 4.31 11.32
C ALA A 86 1.67 3.82 11.25
N ASP A 87 1.91 2.61 11.72
CA ASP A 87 3.20 1.91 11.66
C ASP A 87 3.24 0.79 10.61
N PHE A 88 2.11 0.45 9.99
CA PHE A 88 2.02 -0.39 8.79
C PHE A 88 0.80 -0.03 7.93
N ALA A 89 0.70 -0.64 6.75
CA ALA A 89 -0.52 -0.62 5.95
C ALA A 89 -0.85 -1.98 5.34
N VAL A 90 -2.13 -2.18 5.04
CA VAL A 90 -2.61 -3.34 4.29
C VAL A 90 -3.23 -2.86 2.99
N ALA A 91 -2.68 -3.26 1.86
CA ALA A 91 -3.31 -3.01 0.56
C ALA A 91 -4.23 -4.18 0.19
N LEU A 92 -5.49 -3.88 -0.12
CA LEU A 92 -6.48 -4.85 -0.59
C LEU A 92 -7.00 -4.43 -1.98
N GLY A 93 -6.70 -5.24 -2.99
CA GLY A 93 -7.26 -5.05 -4.33
C GLY A 93 -6.33 -5.50 -5.46
N GLY A 94 -6.46 -4.85 -6.62
CA GLY A 94 -5.53 -5.01 -7.76
C GLY A 94 -4.40 -3.96 -7.74
N GLY A 95 -3.78 -3.70 -8.89
CA GLY A 95 -2.62 -2.80 -8.98
C GLY A 95 -2.87 -1.36 -8.50
N SER A 96 -4.02 -0.75 -8.76
CA SER A 96 -4.26 0.65 -8.36
C SER A 96 -4.23 0.91 -6.84
N PRO A 97 -4.98 0.17 -5.99
CA PRO A 97 -4.85 0.32 -4.54
C PRO A 97 -3.46 -0.07 -4.02
N MET A 98 -2.78 -1.05 -4.63
CA MET A 98 -1.41 -1.41 -4.24
C MET A 98 -0.40 -0.32 -4.56
N ASP A 99 -0.44 0.27 -5.76
CA ASP A 99 0.46 1.35 -6.15
C ASP A 99 0.27 2.58 -5.26
N CYS A 100 -0.99 2.93 -4.98
CA CYS A 100 -1.32 4.00 -4.03
C CYS A 100 -0.79 3.71 -2.62
N CYS A 101 -0.98 2.48 -2.12
CA CYS A 101 -0.52 2.07 -0.80
C CYS A 101 1.01 2.08 -0.71
N LYS A 102 1.71 1.52 -1.70
CA LYS A 102 3.18 1.47 -1.75
C LYS A 102 3.78 2.87 -1.69
N ALA A 103 3.28 3.79 -2.51
CA ALA A 103 3.79 5.15 -2.53
C ALA A 103 3.47 5.92 -1.24
N ALA A 104 2.29 5.70 -0.66
CA ALA A 104 1.93 6.30 0.63
C ALA A 104 2.81 5.76 1.76
N CYS A 105 3.04 4.44 1.80
CA CYS A 105 3.94 3.80 2.76
C CYS A 105 5.36 4.34 2.67
N ALA A 106 5.86 4.61 1.45
CA ALA A 106 7.21 5.11 1.22
C ALA A 106 7.49 6.47 1.87
N ILE A 107 6.45 7.30 2.07
CA ILE A 107 6.57 8.66 2.61
C ILE A 107 5.83 8.83 3.95
N ALA A 108 5.34 7.75 4.55
CA ALA A 108 4.37 7.81 5.65
C ALA A 108 4.91 8.50 6.91
N ARG A 109 6.22 8.39 7.21
CA ARG A 109 6.87 9.09 8.34
C ARG A 109 7.48 10.43 7.95
N GLY A 110 7.56 10.73 6.65
CA GLY A 110 8.02 12.02 6.13
C GLY A 110 6.94 13.11 6.26
N THR A 111 7.31 14.35 5.97
CA THR A 111 6.40 15.51 5.98
C THR A 111 6.06 16.02 4.58
N ASP A 112 6.79 15.55 3.57
CA ASP A 112 6.61 15.95 2.18
C ASP A 112 5.39 15.27 1.55
N ASN A 113 4.92 15.88 0.46
CA ASN A 113 4.05 15.22 -0.49
C ASN A 113 4.86 14.29 -1.41
N ILE A 114 4.19 13.47 -2.22
CA ILE A 114 4.82 12.45 -3.07
C ILE A 114 5.54 13.05 -4.29
N GLU A 115 5.20 14.26 -4.71
CA GLU A 115 5.68 14.85 -5.96
C GLU A 115 7.21 14.91 -6.09
N PRO A 116 8.01 15.33 -5.08
CA PRO A 116 9.47 15.29 -5.15
C PRO A 116 10.03 13.88 -5.38
N TYR A 117 9.39 12.85 -4.82
CA TYR A 117 9.78 11.45 -5.01
C TYR A 117 9.39 10.94 -6.39
N HIS A 118 8.16 11.23 -6.83
CA HIS A 118 7.67 10.89 -8.16
C HIS A 118 8.49 11.59 -9.26
N ASN A 119 9.00 12.79 -8.98
CA ASN A 119 9.87 13.55 -9.86
C ASN A 119 11.31 13.05 -9.90
N GLY A 120 11.74 12.28 -8.90
CA GLY A 120 13.14 11.86 -8.75
C GLY A 120 14.02 12.95 -8.14
N ASP A 121 13.43 14.01 -7.60
CA ASP A 121 14.14 15.10 -6.91
C ASP A 121 14.54 14.67 -5.49
N LYS A 122 13.82 13.71 -4.89
CA LYS A 122 14.08 13.17 -3.56
C LYS A 122 14.06 11.63 -3.57
N PRO A 123 15.07 10.95 -2.99
CA PRO A 123 15.06 9.50 -2.86
C PRO A 123 14.11 9.04 -1.74
N VAL A 124 13.51 7.86 -1.92
CA VAL A 124 12.80 7.14 -0.84
C VAL A 124 13.83 6.56 0.14
N THR A 125 13.58 6.69 1.45
CA THR A 125 14.47 6.15 2.48
C THR A 125 13.74 5.19 3.42
N ALA A 126 14.49 4.29 4.06
CA ALA A 126 13.93 3.32 5.01
C ALA A 126 13.39 4.00 6.28
N GLU A 127 13.91 5.17 6.63
CA GLU A 127 13.49 5.96 7.78
C GLU A 127 12.09 6.55 7.58
N GLU A 128 11.77 6.99 6.35
CA GLU A 128 10.47 7.57 5.99
C GLU A 128 9.40 6.49 5.74
N ALA A 129 9.82 5.28 5.36
CA ALA A 129 8.93 4.21 4.97
C ALA A 129 8.33 3.43 6.15
N ILE A 130 7.10 2.92 5.97
CA ILE A 130 6.46 1.92 6.84
C ILE A 130 6.22 0.61 6.08
N PRO A 131 6.22 -0.56 6.75
CA PRO A 131 5.93 -1.84 6.12
C PRO A 131 4.51 -1.92 5.53
N MET A 132 4.37 -2.74 4.50
CA MET A 132 3.10 -2.98 3.80
C MET A 132 2.85 -4.48 3.66
N ILE A 133 1.59 -4.90 3.86
CA ILE A 133 1.10 -6.25 3.55
C ILE A 133 0.14 -6.14 2.35
N ALA A 134 0.36 -6.91 1.30
CA ALA A 134 -0.46 -6.87 0.08
C ALA A 134 -1.37 -8.10 -0.05
N PHE A 135 -2.68 -7.87 -0.16
CA PHE A 135 -3.68 -8.87 -0.50
C PHE A 135 -4.21 -8.63 -1.91
N ALA A 136 -3.63 -9.37 -2.87
CA ALA A 136 -4.02 -9.31 -4.27
C ALA A 136 -5.38 -9.97 -4.51
N THR A 137 -6.30 -9.24 -5.16
CA THR A 137 -7.65 -9.74 -5.50
C THR A 137 -7.82 -10.02 -7.00
N THR A 138 -6.78 -9.81 -7.79
CA THR A 138 -6.78 -10.02 -9.25
C THR A 138 -5.57 -10.84 -9.66
N ALA A 139 -5.77 -11.88 -10.47
CA ALA A 139 -4.67 -12.60 -11.13
C ALA A 139 -4.19 -11.79 -12.35
N GLY A 140 -3.35 -10.77 -12.10
CA GLY A 140 -3.00 -9.78 -13.12
C GLY A 140 -1.67 -9.09 -12.88
N THR A 141 -1.71 -7.87 -12.33
CA THR A 141 -0.58 -6.92 -12.34
C THR A 141 0.70 -7.39 -11.63
N ALA A 142 0.62 -8.37 -10.74
CA ALA A 142 1.72 -8.81 -9.88
C ALA A 142 2.34 -7.64 -9.08
N SER A 143 1.53 -6.62 -8.76
CA SER A 143 2.01 -5.40 -8.10
C SER A 143 2.49 -5.71 -6.67
N GLU A 144 1.94 -6.76 -6.07
CA GLU A 144 2.27 -7.32 -4.77
C GLU A 144 3.70 -7.89 -4.66
N VAL A 145 4.38 -8.16 -5.77
CA VAL A 145 5.76 -8.69 -5.81
C VAL A 145 6.75 -7.73 -6.46
N THR A 146 6.37 -6.46 -6.65
CA THR A 146 7.22 -5.43 -7.28
C THR A 146 7.48 -4.26 -6.34
N ASN A 147 8.64 -3.63 -6.50
CA ASN A 147 9.00 -2.37 -5.83
C ASN A 147 8.58 -1.12 -6.63
N ILE A 148 7.69 -1.24 -7.61
CA ILE A 148 7.30 -0.15 -8.50
C ILE A 148 5.92 0.36 -8.10
N SER A 149 5.72 1.68 -8.07
CA SER A 149 4.40 2.30 -8.01
C SER A 149 4.18 3.18 -9.25
N VAL A 150 3.12 2.93 -10.03
CA VAL A 150 2.83 3.73 -11.23
C VAL A 150 1.77 4.76 -10.92
N LEU A 151 2.19 6.03 -10.85
CA LEU A 151 1.34 7.15 -10.46
C LEU A 151 1.10 8.12 -11.62
N THR A 152 -0.04 8.80 -11.57
CA THR A 152 -0.38 9.90 -12.48
C THR A 152 -0.28 11.23 -11.73
N ASN A 153 0.62 12.11 -12.17
CA ASN A 153 0.61 13.50 -11.71
C ASN A 153 -0.31 14.30 -12.66
N VAL A 154 -1.46 14.72 -12.14
CA VAL A 154 -2.50 15.38 -12.94
C VAL A 154 -2.05 16.79 -13.37
N GLU A 155 -1.38 17.52 -12.48
CA GLU A 155 -0.88 18.87 -12.75
C GLU A 155 0.19 18.87 -13.84
N ALA A 156 1.14 17.92 -13.80
CA ALA A 156 2.18 17.77 -14.80
C ALA A 156 1.72 17.03 -16.07
N GLY A 157 0.54 16.40 -16.06
CA GLY A 157 0.01 15.62 -17.18
C GLY A 157 0.82 14.36 -17.51
N VAL A 158 1.53 13.78 -16.53
CA VAL A 158 2.46 12.65 -16.74
C VAL A 158 2.06 11.44 -15.90
N LYS A 159 2.13 10.26 -16.51
CA LYS A 159 2.06 8.96 -15.84
C LYS A 159 3.42 8.26 -15.93
N LYS A 160 4.05 7.98 -14.80
CA LYS A 160 5.39 7.36 -14.73
C LYS A 160 5.57 6.52 -13.46
N PRO A 161 6.48 5.52 -13.49
CA PRO A 161 6.83 4.75 -12.31
C PRO A 161 7.61 5.59 -11.28
N MET A 162 7.44 5.23 -10.02
CA MET A 162 8.27 5.60 -8.87
C MET A 162 8.85 4.32 -8.27
N ASN A 163 10.13 4.36 -7.90
CA ASN A 163 10.87 3.25 -7.30
C ASN A 163 11.18 3.51 -5.83
#